data_AF-A0AAV9F3R8-F1
#
_entry.id   AF-A0AAV9F3R8-F1
#
_cell.length_a   1.000
_cell.length_b   1.000
_cell.length_c   1.000
_cell.angle_alpha   90.00
_cell.angle_beta   90.00
_cell.angle_gamma   90.00
#
_symmetry.space_group_name_H-M   'P 1'
#
loop_
_entity.id
_entity.type
_entity.pdbx_description
1 polymer ?
#
loop_
_entity_poly.entity_id
_entity_poly.type
_entity_poly.pdbx_seq_one_letter_code
_entity_poly.pdbx_strand_id
1 'polypeptide(L)'
;MISFRPDLLKSNPDKTLKPKLDFLRDVGFSTPDLTLVLSKNPCILTSSLGNQIVPAYGFLKSILGIDKVIISTAKRAPWLLHTDLHKRMGSKIEFLQDHGVPDSIISAMIKHQPRCFLNVRLDRLTEVLVKLEAMDFRPSTSSFYMAISTLLSLNESLWEEKCELYRSFGWSEDDILSAFKRGLRLWNYQRIK
;
A
#
# COMPACT_ATOMS: atom_id res chain seq x y z
N MET A 1 8.00 22.00 -5.40
CA MET A 1 8.46 21.79 -4.02
C MET A 1 8.24 23.04 -3.16
N ILE A 2 8.87 24.18 -3.46
CA ILE A 2 8.72 25.42 -2.68
C ILE A 2 7.28 25.96 -2.71
N SER A 3 6.61 25.91 -3.87
CA SER A 3 5.19 26.29 -4.00
C SER A 3 4.23 25.48 -3.13
N PHE A 4 4.58 24.22 -2.82
CA PHE A 4 3.75 23.33 -2.00
C PHE A 4 4.05 23.44 -0.50
N ARG A 5 5.25 23.88 -0.13
CA ARG A 5 5.71 24.00 1.28
C ARG A 5 6.61 25.24 1.44
N PRO A 6 6.04 26.45 1.48
CA PRO A 6 6.82 27.68 1.62
C PRO A 6 7.57 27.75 2.95
N ASP A 7 7.13 27.01 3.98
CA ASP A 7 7.80 26.94 5.29
C ASP A 7 9.23 26.39 5.21
N LEU A 8 9.57 25.66 4.15
CA LEU A 8 10.95 25.22 3.89
C LEU A 8 11.90 26.42 3.77
N LEU A 9 11.43 27.57 3.30
CA LEU A 9 12.23 28.80 3.20
C LEU A 9 12.58 29.39 4.56
N LYS A 10 11.82 29.06 5.62
CA LYS A 10 12.06 29.52 6.99
C LYS A 10 12.90 28.53 7.80
N SER A 11 13.12 27.33 7.27
CA SER A 11 13.83 26.26 7.98
C SER A 11 15.34 26.41 7.83
N ASN A 12 16.09 26.18 8.93
CA ASN A 12 17.55 26.13 8.85
C ASN A 12 17.96 24.83 8.12
N PRO A 13 18.57 24.89 6.93
CA PRO A 13 18.82 23.71 6.10
C PRO A 13 19.72 22.68 6.81
N ASP A 14 20.76 23.15 7.50
CA ASP A 14 21.74 22.29 8.18
C ASP A 14 21.15 21.58 9.39
N LYS A 15 20.22 22.22 10.09
CA LYS A 15 19.58 21.63 11.28
C LYS A 15 18.33 20.82 10.96
N THR A 16 17.69 21.03 9.81
CA THR A 16 16.35 20.46 9.55
C THR A 16 16.28 19.59 8.29
N LEU A 17 16.96 19.97 7.20
CA LEU A 17 16.88 19.25 5.92
C LEU A 17 18.02 18.26 5.80
N LYS A 18 19.25 18.71 6.08
CA LYS A 18 20.47 17.92 5.99
C LYS A 18 20.38 16.59 6.77
N PRO A 19 19.93 16.55 8.04
CA PRO A 19 19.85 15.28 8.77
C PRO A 19 18.90 14.27 8.14
N LYS A 20 17.84 14.72 7.46
CA LYS A 20 16.88 13.84 6.77
C LYS A 20 17.47 13.27 5.49
N LEU A 21 18.18 14.12 4.74
CA LEU A 21 18.85 13.70 3.50
C LEU A 21 20.00 12.74 3.81
N ASP A 22 20.80 13.03 4.85
CA ASP A 22 21.90 12.18 5.28
C ASP A 22 21.36 10.81 5.72
N PHE A 23 20.32 10.76 6.57
CA PHE A 23 19.66 9.50 6.93
C PHE A 23 19.17 8.70 5.71
N LEU A 24 18.48 9.36 4.75
CA LEU A 24 17.98 8.65 3.57
C LEU A 24 19.13 8.13 2.68
N ARG A 25 20.27 8.82 2.62
CA ARG A 25 21.47 8.33 1.93
C ARG A 25 22.09 7.14 2.66
N ASP A 26 22.16 7.20 3.98
CA ASP A 26 22.73 6.13 4.82
C ASP A 26 21.96 4.82 4.66
N VAL A 27 20.64 4.88 4.49
CA VAL A 27 19.79 3.70 4.21
C VAL A 27 19.76 3.33 2.71
N GLY A 28 20.55 4.00 1.87
CA GLY A 28 20.85 3.58 0.50
C GLY A 28 20.12 4.32 -0.62
N PHE A 29 19.39 5.42 -0.36
CA PHE A 29 18.80 6.22 -1.45
C PHE A 29 19.90 6.95 -2.23
N SER A 30 19.91 6.75 -3.56
CA SER A 30 20.77 7.52 -4.45
C SER A 30 20.24 8.95 -4.64
N THR A 31 21.08 9.85 -5.13
CA THR A 31 20.65 11.23 -5.46
C THR A 31 19.45 11.26 -6.42
N PRO A 32 19.41 10.48 -7.52
CA PRO A 32 18.22 10.39 -8.36
C PRO A 32 16.96 9.89 -7.62
N ASP A 33 17.11 8.91 -6.71
CA ASP A 33 15.97 8.39 -5.95
C ASP A 33 15.40 9.46 -5.01
N LEU A 34 16.27 10.19 -4.31
CA LEU A 34 15.88 11.30 -3.44
C LEU A 34 15.15 12.37 -4.24
N THR A 35 15.72 12.81 -5.36
CA THR A 35 15.08 13.81 -6.23
C THR A 35 13.69 13.37 -6.64
N LEU A 36 13.52 12.11 -7.07
CA LEU A 36 12.22 11.57 -7.47
C LEU A 36 11.20 11.54 -6.31
N VAL A 37 11.61 11.01 -5.15
CA VAL A 37 10.74 10.83 -3.98
C VAL A 37 10.31 12.18 -3.41
N LEU A 38 11.24 13.12 -3.23
CA LEU A 38 10.98 14.43 -2.65
C LEU A 38 10.20 15.35 -3.58
N SER A 39 10.41 15.24 -4.90
CA SER A 39 9.62 15.97 -5.89
C SER A 39 8.16 15.54 -5.88
N LYS A 40 7.90 14.24 -5.71
CA LYS A 40 6.55 13.69 -5.61
C LYS A 40 5.87 13.98 -4.27
N ASN A 41 6.63 14.05 -3.18
CA ASN A 41 6.07 14.31 -1.87
C ASN A 41 7.02 15.14 -0.99
N PRO A 42 6.91 16.48 -1.05
CA PRO A 42 7.77 17.37 -0.28
C PRO A 42 7.47 17.36 1.23
N CYS A 43 6.35 16.74 1.67
CA CYS A 43 6.00 16.66 3.09
C CYS A 43 7.07 15.94 3.92
N ILE A 44 7.84 15.04 3.30
CA ILE A 44 8.97 14.35 3.93
C ILE A 44 9.97 15.35 4.53
N LEU A 45 10.24 16.46 3.83
CA LEU A 45 11.20 17.48 4.29
C LEU A 45 10.68 18.29 5.48
N THR A 46 9.37 18.32 5.69
CA THR A 46 8.73 19.01 6.82
C THR A 46 8.39 18.09 7.99
N SER A 47 8.50 16.78 7.80
CA SER A 47 8.24 15.78 8.83
C SER A 47 9.37 15.69 9.86
N SER A 48 9.07 15.18 11.05
CA SER A 48 10.08 14.91 12.07
C SER A 48 10.94 13.71 11.67
N LEU A 49 12.27 13.87 11.71
CA LEU A 49 13.19 12.77 11.43
C LEU A 49 12.99 11.64 12.45
N GLY A 50 13.08 11.94 13.75
CA GLY A 50 13.03 10.95 14.82
C GLY A 50 11.64 10.37 15.08
N ASN A 51 10.57 11.16 14.91
CA ASN A 51 9.21 10.72 15.27
C ASN A 51 8.41 10.19 14.08
N GLN A 52 8.85 10.43 12.84
CA GLN A 52 8.10 10.02 11.64
C GLN A 52 8.97 9.26 10.65
N ILE A 53 10.08 9.83 10.19
CA ILE A 53 10.84 9.23 9.08
C ILE A 53 11.57 7.96 9.52
N VAL A 54 12.31 8.01 10.63
CA VAL A 54 13.04 6.85 11.16
C VAL A 54 12.06 5.72 11.56
N PRO A 55 10.98 5.97 12.33
CA PRO A 55 10.01 4.92 12.65
C PRO A 55 9.31 4.34 11.42
N ALA A 56 8.94 5.17 10.44
CA ALA A 56 8.31 4.69 9.22
C ALA A 56 9.26 3.81 8.40
N TYR A 57 10.53 4.20 8.29
CA TYR A 57 11.55 3.36 7.64
C TYR A 57 11.76 2.04 8.40
N GLY A 58 11.88 2.10 9.73
CA GLY A 58 12.01 0.92 10.58
C GLY A 58 10.86 -0.07 10.41
N PHE A 59 9.62 0.43 10.33
CA PHE A 59 8.45 -0.40 10.05
C PHE A 59 8.49 -1.02 8.64
N LEU A 60 8.88 -0.25 7.61
CA LEU A 60 9.04 -0.83 6.27
C LEU A 60 10.16 -1.88 6.25
N LYS A 61 11.22 -1.69 7.03
CA LYS A 61 12.33 -2.62 7.15
C LYS A 61 11.93 -3.93 7.83
N SER A 62 11.09 -3.87 8.88
CA SER A 62 10.60 -5.08 9.54
C SER A 62 9.71 -5.94 8.65
N ILE A 63 8.96 -5.31 7.72
CA ILE A 63 8.09 -6.04 6.78
C ILE A 63 8.83 -6.46 5.51
N LEU A 64 9.54 -5.54 4.85
CA LEU A 64 10.11 -5.78 3.51
C LEU A 64 11.53 -6.35 3.53
N GLY A 65 12.25 -6.22 4.65
CA GLY A 65 13.60 -6.75 4.89
C GLY A 65 14.74 -6.08 4.09
N ILE A 66 14.50 -5.72 2.83
CA ILE A 66 15.55 -5.35 1.86
C ILE A 66 15.44 -3.86 1.51
N ASP A 67 16.51 -3.10 1.73
CA ASP A 67 16.51 -1.64 1.51
C ASP A 67 16.19 -1.28 0.06
N LYS A 68 16.74 -2.02 -0.92
CA LYS A 68 16.40 -1.85 -2.35
C LYS A 68 14.90 -1.99 -2.62
N VAL A 69 14.21 -2.89 -1.93
CA VAL A 69 12.76 -3.08 -2.07
C VAL A 69 12.02 -1.91 -1.43
N ILE A 70 12.45 -1.44 -0.25
CA ILE A 70 11.89 -0.25 0.43
C ILE A 70 12.03 0.98 -0.46
N ILE A 71 13.22 1.23 -1.03
CA ILE A 71 13.49 2.35 -1.94
C ILE A 71 12.56 2.27 -3.16
N SER A 72 12.45 1.10 -3.80
CA SER A 72 11.56 0.92 -4.97
C SER A 72 10.09 1.17 -4.63
N THR A 73 9.67 0.78 -3.43
CA THR A 73 8.31 1.00 -2.91
C THR A 73 8.08 2.48 -2.61
N ALA A 74 9.04 3.15 -1.96
CA ALA A 74 8.99 4.58 -1.65
C ALA A 74 8.97 5.45 -2.91
N LYS A 75 9.65 5.06 -4.00
CA LYS A 75 9.57 5.76 -5.30
C LYS A 75 8.16 5.75 -5.91
N ARG A 76 7.38 4.69 -5.64
CA ARG A 76 5.96 4.56 -6.04
C ARG A 76 5.02 5.24 -5.05
N ALA A 77 5.32 5.13 -3.75
CA ALA A 77 4.49 5.62 -2.65
C ALA A 77 5.32 6.41 -1.62
N PRO A 78 5.79 7.63 -1.95
CA PRO A 78 6.66 8.42 -1.06
C PRO A 78 6.05 8.75 0.32
N TRP A 79 4.72 8.74 0.41
CA TRP A 79 4.00 9.01 1.64
C TRP A 79 4.30 7.98 2.74
N LEU A 80 4.77 6.78 2.38
CA LEU A 80 5.19 5.76 3.33
C LEU A 80 6.34 6.24 4.23
N LEU A 81 7.20 7.14 3.78
CA LEU A 81 8.38 7.58 4.52
C LEU A 81 8.10 8.59 5.63
N HIS A 82 6.86 9.05 5.82
CA HIS A 82 6.54 10.03 6.86
C HIS A 82 5.17 9.80 7.51
N THR A 83 4.54 8.67 7.20
CA THR A 83 3.29 8.25 7.81
C THR A 83 3.59 7.35 9.00
N ASP A 84 2.83 7.47 10.08
CA ASP A 84 2.88 6.51 11.19
C ASP A 84 2.27 5.17 10.75
N LEU A 85 3.08 4.34 10.10
CA LEU A 85 2.66 3.08 9.51
C LEU A 85 2.26 2.06 10.57
N HIS A 86 2.94 2.04 11.71
CA HIS A 86 2.60 1.16 12.81
C HIS A 86 1.18 1.42 13.30
N LYS A 87 0.84 2.69 13.60
CA LYS A 87 -0.53 3.06 14.01
C LYS A 87 -1.57 2.78 12.93
N ARG A 88 -1.20 2.95 11.65
CA ARG A 88 -2.15 2.80 10.54
C ARG A 88 -2.36 1.36 10.12
N MET A 89 -1.35 0.50 10.20
CA MET A 89 -1.34 -0.83 9.58
C MET A 89 -1.02 -1.97 10.55
N GLY A 90 -0.37 -1.72 11.69
CA GLY A 90 0.14 -2.76 12.60
C GLY A 90 -0.91 -3.80 12.97
N SER A 91 -2.05 -3.36 13.52
CA SER A 91 -3.13 -4.28 13.91
C SER A 91 -3.75 -5.05 12.73
N LYS A 92 -3.68 -4.54 11.50
CA LYS A 92 -4.18 -5.26 10.31
C LYS A 92 -3.19 -6.32 9.86
N ILE A 93 -1.89 -6.04 10.00
CA ILE A 93 -0.84 -7.02 9.69
C ILE A 93 -0.90 -8.18 10.67
N GLU A 94 -0.96 -7.89 11.97
CA GLU A 94 -1.12 -8.90 13.02
C GLU A 94 -2.37 -9.75 12.77
N PHE A 95 -3.51 -9.10 12.50
CA PHE A 95 -4.75 -9.79 12.17
C PHE A 95 -4.61 -10.73 10.96
N LEU A 96 -3.93 -10.31 9.89
CA LEU A 96 -3.71 -11.18 8.72
C LEU A 96 -2.81 -12.38 9.06
N GLN A 97 -1.77 -12.17 9.87
CA GLN A 97 -0.88 -13.22 10.33
C GLN A 97 -1.64 -14.25 11.17
N ASP A 98 -2.51 -13.80 12.07
CA ASP A 98 -3.39 -14.65 12.88
C ASP A 98 -4.36 -15.49 12.02
N HIS A 99 -4.72 -14.99 10.83
CA HIS A 99 -5.54 -15.70 9.84
C HIS A 99 -4.70 -16.50 8.82
N GLY A 100 -3.42 -16.76 9.12
CA GLY A 100 -2.56 -17.63 8.33
C GLY A 100 -2.05 -17.04 7.03
N VAL A 101 -2.12 -15.71 6.84
CA VAL A 101 -1.53 -15.03 5.69
C VAL A 101 -0.01 -14.94 5.89
N PRO A 102 0.81 -15.52 5.00
CA PRO A 102 2.27 -15.49 5.19
C PRO A 102 2.86 -14.07 5.05
N ASP A 103 3.96 -13.82 5.77
CA ASP A 103 4.69 -12.55 5.70
C ASP A 103 5.14 -12.18 4.28
N SER A 104 5.42 -13.16 3.43
CA SER A 104 5.77 -12.94 2.02
C SER A 104 4.62 -12.32 1.22
N ILE A 105 3.38 -12.68 1.56
CA ILE A 105 2.15 -12.18 0.94
C ILE A 105 1.85 -10.79 1.47
N ILE A 106 1.97 -10.57 2.78
CA ILE A 106 1.85 -9.24 3.40
C ILE A 106 2.89 -8.28 2.82
N SER A 107 4.14 -8.74 2.67
CA SER A 107 5.21 -7.99 2.01
C SER A 107 4.85 -7.59 0.58
N ALA A 108 4.26 -8.52 -0.19
CA ALA A 108 3.77 -8.23 -1.55
C ALA A 108 2.67 -7.16 -1.54
N MET A 109 1.76 -7.21 -0.56
CA MET A 109 0.68 -6.21 -0.40
C MET A 109 1.24 -4.82 -0.14
N ILE A 110 2.18 -4.68 0.81
CA ILE A 110 2.80 -3.39 1.14
C ILE A 110 3.68 -2.87 -0.01
N LYS A 111 4.40 -3.75 -0.71
CA LYS A 111 5.23 -3.40 -1.87
C LYS A 111 4.40 -2.89 -3.05
N HIS A 112 3.32 -3.57 -3.38
CA HIS A 112 2.58 -3.33 -4.61
C HIS A 112 1.39 -2.38 -4.41
N GLN A 113 0.64 -2.52 -3.32
CA GLN A 113 -0.62 -1.81 -3.10
C GLN A 113 -0.75 -1.23 -1.67
N PRO A 114 0.25 -0.49 -1.14
CA PRO A 114 0.25 -0.06 0.27
C PRO A 114 -0.98 0.78 0.66
N ARG A 115 -1.58 1.46 -0.31
CA ARG A 115 -2.75 2.32 -0.09
C ARG A 115 -4.01 1.54 0.29
N CYS A 116 -4.17 0.30 -0.19
CA CYS A 116 -5.37 -0.49 0.11
C CYS A 116 -5.45 -0.91 1.59
N PHE A 117 -4.36 -0.81 2.36
CA PHE A 117 -4.32 -1.16 3.79
C PHE A 117 -4.40 0.03 4.74
N LEU A 118 -4.21 1.26 4.24
CA LEU A 118 -3.91 2.41 5.10
C LEU A 118 -5.03 2.74 6.09
N ASN A 119 -6.29 2.58 5.69
CA ASN A 119 -7.47 2.96 6.48
C ASN A 119 -8.57 1.90 6.46
N VAL A 120 -8.20 0.63 6.28
CA VAL A 120 -9.17 -0.48 6.31
C VAL A 120 -9.59 -0.74 7.76
N ARG A 121 -10.88 -0.91 7.98
CA ARG A 121 -11.43 -1.39 9.25
C ARG A 121 -11.27 -2.90 9.34
N LEU A 122 -11.06 -3.42 10.55
CA LEU A 122 -10.85 -4.86 10.75
C LEU A 122 -12.08 -5.69 10.35
N ASP A 123 -13.29 -5.20 10.60
CA ASP A 123 -14.51 -5.89 10.19
C ASP A 123 -14.65 -6.00 8.66
N ARG A 124 -14.32 -4.93 7.93
CA ARG A 124 -14.23 -4.99 6.46
C ARG A 124 -13.16 -5.96 5.99
N LEU A 125 -12.04 -6.06 6.71
CA LEU A 125 -11.00 -7.03 6.39
C LEU A 125 -11.51 -8.47 6.60
N THR A 126 -12.24 -8.72 7.69
CA THR A 126 -12.90 -10.00 7.97
C THR A 126 -13.87 -10.38 6.86
N GLU A 127 -14.76 -9.48 6.46
CA GLU A 127 -15.70 -9.71 5.35
C GLU A 127 -14.97 -10.15 4.07
N VAL A 128 -13.86 -9.48 3.75
CA VAL A 128 -13.07 -9.82 2.57
C VAL A 128 -12.39 -11.18 2.71
N LEU A 129 -11.87 -11.53 3.89
CA LEU A 129 -11.26 -12.85 4.11
C LEU A 129 -12.29 -13.98 3.95
N VAL A 130 -13.49 -13.83 4.53
CA VAL A 130 -14.59 -14.79 4.36
C VAL A 130 -14.97 -14.93 2.89
N LYS A 131 -15.05 -13.81 2.15
CA LYS A 131 -15.35 -13.83 0.71
C LYS A 131 -14.25 -14.54 -0.09
N LEU A 132 -12.99 -14.33 0.26
CA LEU A 132 -11.86 -15.00 -0.40
C LEU A 132 -11.86 -16.51 -0.14
N GLU A 133 -12.17 -16.92 1.09
CA GLU A 133 -12.31 -18.33 1.46
C GLU A 133 -13.45 -19.01 0.68
N ALA A 134 -14.63 -18.37 0.62
CA ALA A 134 -15.76 -18.85 -0.18
C ALA A 134 -15.45 -18.92 -1.69
N MET A 135 -14.45 -18.17 -2.15
CA MET A 135 -13.93 -18.18 -3.52
C MET A 135 -12.73 -19.12 -3.69
N ASP A 136 -12.40 -19.98 -2.72
CA ASP A 136 -11.26 -20.92 -2.74
C ASP A 136 -9.88 -20.24 -2.91
N PHE A 137 -9.74 -18.98 -2.52
CA PHE A 137 -8.43 -18.32 -2.52
C PHE A 137 -7.60 -18.79 -1.32
N ARG A 138 -6.45 -19.38 -1.60
CA ARG A 138 -5.49 -19.79 -0.57
C ARG A 138 -4.57 -18.63 -0.18
N PRO A 139 -4.44 -18.30 1.13
CA PRO A 139 -3.57 -17.23 1.63
C PRO A 139 -2.13 -17.28 1.15
N SER A 140 -1.60 -18.46 0.84
CA SER A 140 -0.21 -18.68 0.42
C SER A 140 0.08 -18.38 -1.06
N THR A 141 -0.93 -18.05 -1.86
CA THR A 141 -0.77 -17.85 -3.31
C THR A 141 -0.48 -16.39 -3.66
N SER A 142 0.32 -16.15 -4.69
CA SER A 142 0.55 -14.77 -5.17
C SER A 142 -0.72 -14.10 -5.70
N SER A 143 -1.72 -14.87 -6.14
CA SER A 143 -3.04 -14.34 -6.50
C SER A 143 -3.80 -13.79 -5.29
N PHE A 144 -3.53 -14.29 -4.08
CA PHE A 144 -4.23 -13.87 -2.87
C PHE A 144 -4.05 -12.38 -2.59
N TYR A 145 -2.81 -11.89 -2.62
CA TYR A 145 -2.55 -10.47 -2.35
C TYR A 145 -3.26 -9.55 -3.35
N MET A 146 -3.34 -9.98 -4.61
CA MET A 146 -4.06 -9.24 -5.65
C MET A 146 -5.56 -9.26 -5.42
N ALA A 147 -6.11 -10.39 -4.99
CA ALA A 147 -7.54 -10.56 -4.73
C ALA A 147 -7.98 -9.75 -3.52
N ILE A 148 -7.28 -9.84 -2.39
CA ILE A 148 -7.57 -9.05 -1.19
C ILE A 148 -7.44 -7.55 -1.47
N SER A 149 -6.38 -7.10 -2.17
CA SER A 149 -6.24 -5.69 -2.55
C SER A 149 -7.38 -5.18 -3.42
N THR A 150 -7.90 -6.03 -4.31
CA THR A 150 -9.01 -5.68 -5.20
C THR A 150 -10.32 -5.59 -4.43
N LEU A 151 -10.64 -6.58 -3.59
CA LEU A 151 -11.86 -6.58 -2.78
C LEU A 151 -11.87 -5.51 -1.67
N LEU A 152 -10.70 -5.09 -1.19
CA LEU A 152 -10.58 -3.95 -0.28
C LEU A 152 -10.77 -2.60 -1.00
N SER A 153 -10.48 -2.55 -2.31
CA SER A 153 -10.65 -1.34 -3.12
C SER A 153 -12.05 -1.23 -3.73
N LEU A 154 -12.74 -2.35 -3.92
CA LEU A 154 -14.13 -2.42 -4.37
C LEU A 154 -15.07 -2.40 -3.16
N ASN A 155 -15.96 -1.41 -3.09
CA ASN A 155 -17.09 -1.50 -2.17
C ASN A 155 -18.09 -2.56 -2.67
N GLU A 156 -18.97 -3.01 -1.79
CA GLU A 156 -19.93 -4.07 -2.11
C GLU A 156 -20.88 -3.68 -3.25
N SER A 157 -21.32 -2.43 -3.30
CA SER A 157 -22.18 -1.91 -4.37
C SER A 157 -21.51 -1.99 -5.75
N LEU A 158 -20.23 -1.63 -5.86
CA LEU A 158 -19.49 -1.68 -7.13
C LEU A 158 -19.17 -3.12 -7.55
N TRP A 159 -18.99 -4.01 -6.58
CA TRP A 159 -18.89 -5.45 -6.86
C TRP A 159 -20.19 -5.94 -7.48
N GLU A 160 -21.34 -5.63 -6.86
CA GLU A 160 -22.64 -6.09 -7.33
C GLU A 160 -23.01 -5.49 -8.69
N GLU A 161 -22.76 -4.19 -8.90
CA GLU A 161 -22.97 -3.53 -10.20
C GLU A 161 -22.17 -4.22 -11.32
N LYS A 162 -20.92 -4.64 -11.03
CA LYS A 162 -20.11 -5.39 -11.99
C LYS A 162 -20.70 -6.78 -12.25
N CYS A 163 -21.11 -7.49 -11.20
CA CYS A 163 -21.75 -8.79 -11.34
C CYS A 163 -23.04 -8.70 -12.17
N GLU A 164 -23.90 -7.72 -11.89
CA GLU A 164 -25.12 -7.46 -12.67
C GLU A 164 -24.83 -7.17 -14.15
N LEU A 165 -23.79 -6.38 -14.44
CA LEU A 165 -23.35 -6.14 -15.82
C LEU A 165 -22.93 -7.45 -16.52
N TYR A 166 -22.14 -8.31 -15.87
CA TYR A 166 -21.78 -9.60 -16.45
C TYR A 166 -22.99 -10.53 -16.63
N ARG A 167 -23.91 -10.57 -15.64
CA ARG A 167 -25.18 -11.32 -15.77
C ARG A 167 -26.02 -10.80 -16.94
N SER A 168 -26.04 -9.49 -17.19
CA SER A 168 -26.73 -8.90 -18.34
C SER A 168 -26.17 -9.36 -19.69
N PHE A 169 -24.91 -9.80 -19.71
CA PHE A 169 -24.27 -10.43 -20.87
C PHE A 169 -24.41 -11.96 -20.90
N GLY A 170 -25.22 -12.55 -20.00
CA GLY A 170 -25.50 -13.98 -19.94
C GLY A 170 -24.45 -14.80 -19.19
N TRP A 171 -23.54 -14.17 -18.44
CA TRP A 171 -22.52 -14.89 -17.66
C TRP A 171 -23.13 -15.52 -16.41
N SER A 172 -22.73 -16.76 -16.12
CA SER A 172 -23.07 -17.43 -14.86
C SER A 172 -22.21 -16.93 -13.69
N GLU A 173 -22.59 -17.24 -12.44
CA GLU A 173 -21.75 -16.94 -11.27
C GLU A 173 -20.36 -17.57 -11.37
N ASP A 174 -20.26 -18.77 -11.94
CA ASP A 174 -18.98 -19.46 -12.15
C ASP A 174 -18.10 -18.75 -13.18
N ASP A 175 -18.70 -18.18 -14.24
CA ASP A 175 -17.98 -17.40 -15.24
C ASP A 175 -17.45 -16.10 -14.65
N ILE A 176 -18.27 -15.41 -13.84
CA ILE A 176 -17.90 -14.16 -13.15
C ILE A 176 -16.75 -14.44 -12.17
N LEU A 177 -16.86 -15.48 -11.36
CA LEU A 177 -15.81 -15.89 -10.43
C LEU A 177 -14.53 -16.26 -11.17
N SER A 178 -14.65 -16.99 -12.28
CA SER A 178 -13.51 -17.36 -13.12
C SER A 178 -12.82 -16.12 -13.72
N ALA A 179 -13.59 -15.14 -14.22
CA ALA A 179 -13.04 -13.88 -14.70
C ALA A 179 -12.40 -13.05 -13.60
N PHE A 180 -12.98 -13.03 -12.40
CA PHE A 180 -12.36 -12.39 -11.25
C PHE A 180 -10.99 -13.03 -10.95
N LYS A 181 -10.94 -14.36 -10.78
CA LYS A 181 -9.71 -15.11 -10.51
C LYS A 181 -8.63 -14.89 -11.58
N ARG A 182 -9.00 -14.89 -12.86
CA ARG A 182 -8.08 -14.72 -14.00
C ARG A 182 -7.66 -13.26 -14.23
N GLY A 183 -8.50 -12.31 -13.84
CA GLY A 183 -8.45 -10.91 -14.27
C GLY A 183 -8.36 -9.89 -13.15
N LEU A 184 -7.87 -10.24 -11.95
CA LEU A 184 -7.85 -9.39 -10.75
C LEU A 184 -7.45 -7.91 -10.97
N ARG A 185 -6.56 -7.63 -11.92
CA ARG A 185 -6.17 -6.25 -12.27
C ARG A 185 -7.26 -5.46 -12.99
N LEU A 186 -8.04 -6.11 -13.86
CA LEU A 186 -9.12 -5.50 -14.65
C LEU A 186 -10.28 -5.05 -13.76
N TRP A 187 -10.43 -5.69 -12.61
CA TRP A 187 -11.48 -5.34 -11.66
C TRP A 187 -11.22 -4.03 -10.90
N ASN A 188 -9.98 -3.52 -10.90
CA ASN A 188 -9.61 -2.25 -10.25
C ASN A 188 -9.89 -1.00 -11.09
N TYR A 189 -10.31 -1.13 -12.36
CA TYR A 189 -10.74 0.02 -13.16
C TYR A 189 -12.15 0.43 -12.75
N GLN A 190 -12.29 1.66 -12.22
CA GLN A 190 -13.57 2.34 -12.08
C GLN A 190 -14.05 2.78 -13.48
N ARG A 191 -15.37 2.76 -13.68
CA ARG A 191 -16.10 3.09 -14.92
C ARG A 191 -15.31 3.99 -15.88
N ILE A 192 -15.18 3.53 -17.14
CA ILE A 192 -15.12 4.46 -18.26
C ILE A 192 -16.45 5.22 -18.19
N LYS A 193 -16.37 6.51 -17.84
CA LYS A 193 -17.50 7.43 -18.01
C LYS A 193 -17.83 7.55 -19.49
#